data_AF-A0AAD7ACU4-F1
#
_entry.id   AF-A0AAD7ACU4-F1
#
_cell.length_a   1.000
_cell.length_b   1.000
_cell.length_c   1.000
_cell.angle_alpha   90.00
_cell.angle_beta   90.00
_cell.angle_gamma   90.00
#
_symmetry.space_group_name_H-M   'P 1'
#
loop_
_entity.id
_entity.type
_entity.pdbx_description
1 polymer ?
#
loop_
_entity_poly.entity_id
_entity_poly.type
_entity_poly.pdbx_seq_one_letter_code
_entity_poly.pdbx_strand_id
1 'polypeptide(L)'
;MASPESFKTLLDRLVQTPEYFTADDLKQALNHLFTPDAVSPVQIGAFLTALHIHRVERRPDSLAAAAEVLRDRSLKATVEEPEGDFIVDIVGTGGDGYNLFNVSTTAAIVAAGAGARVIKHGSRASTSSSGSADLLQALGCQFTAPTPGAASTPIPRVPFTFILAPHYHPALAFIAPYRKALPFRTMFNILGPLINPARPQGMVLGIAEPQIGHTFALSLREGGVKRALVVCGYEKLDEISCAGPTYAWELLDGEITEKTLRPEVFGLDAHPLSTVAGGSPQENADTFRKLLTSGKEIPQSLKPVLDFVLMNASALLVVAGLADDYPHGTKLALESITSGKAWAALESFRETGDLAVAASK
;
A
#
# COMPACT_ATOMS: atom_id res chain seq x y z
N MET A 1 24.00 2.96 24.30
CA MET A 1 24.09 1.83 23.35
C MET A 1 22.82 1.00 23.50
N ALA A 2 22.25 0.51 22.40
CA ALA A 2 21.05 -0.32 22.47
C ALA A 2 21.35 -1.62 23.23
N SER A 3 20.60 -1.89 24.28
CA SER A 3 20.80 -3.04 25.18
C SER A 3 19.48 -3.52 25.77
N PRO A 4 19.40 -4.76 26.28
CA PRO A 4 18.21 -5.24 26.96
C PRO A 4 17.80 -4.38 28.16
N GLU A 5 18.76 -3.82 28.90
CA GLU A 5 18.50 -2.93 30.05
C GLU A 5 17.94 -1.56 29.63
N SER A 6 18.47 -0.96 28.57
CA SER A 6 17.91 0.30 28.05
C SER A 6 16.52 0.10 27.45
N PHE A 7 16.21 -1.08 26.90
CA PHE A 7 14.86 -1.40 26.45
C PHE A 7 13.85 -1.58 27.59
N LYS A 8 14.28 -2.12 28.75
CA LYS A 8 13.40 -2.27 29.92
C LYS A 8 12.80 -0.94 30.36
N THR A 9 13.58 0.15 30.32
CA THR A 9 13.08 1.48 30.71
C THR A 9 11.99 1.98 29.78
N LEU A 10 12.13 1.75 28.47
CA LEU A 10 11.11 2.10 27.47
C LEU A 10 9.84 1.25 27.65
N LEU A 11 10.01 -0.05 27.87
CA LEU A 11 8.90 -0.96 28.11
C LEU A 11 8.15 -0.64 29.41
N ASP A 12 8.87 -0.34 30.50
CA ASP A 12 8.28 0.05 31.77
C ASP A 12 7.48 1.35 31.63
N ARG A 13 8.03 2.37 30.97
CA ARG A 13 7.31 3.62 30.68
C ARG A 13 6.04 3.37 29.87
N LEU A 14 6.11 2.54 28.83
CA LEU A 14 4.95 2.19 28.00
C LEU A 14 3.84 1.52 28.81
N VAL A 15 4.19 0.68 29.79
CA VAL A 15 3.23 -0.07 30.61
C VAL A 15 2.66 0.78 31.75
N GLN A 16 3.50 1.52 32.46
CA GLN A 16 3.11 2.27 33.67
C GLN A 16 2.53 3.64 33.36
N THR A 17 3.04 4.29 32.32
CA THR A 17 2.79 5.71 32.01
C THR A 17 2.63 5.94 30.49
N PRO A 18 1.72 5.20 29.81
CA PRO A 18 1.58 5.22 28.35
C PRO A 18 1.26 6.61 27.76
N GLU A 19 0.66 7.51 28.53
CA GLU A 19 0.38 8.89 28.16
C GLU A 19 1.65 9.75 27.98
N TYR A 20 2.75 9.36 28.63
CA TYR A 20 4.07 9.99 28.48
C TYR A 20 5.01 9.22 27.55
N PHE A 21 4.56 8.11 26.96
CA PHE A 21 5.33 7.39 25.95
C PHE A 21 5.25 8.12 24.61
N THR A 22 6.36 8.76 24.24
CA THR A 22 6.42 9.68 23.10
C THR A 22 6.77 8.99 21.79
N ALA A 23 6.61 9.72 20.67
CA ALA A 23 7.13 9.29 19.37
C ALA A 23 8.64 9.00 19.39
N ASP A 24 9.44 9.77 20.14
CA ASP A 24 10.88 9.50 20.27
C ASP A 24 11.17 8.21 21.03
N ASP A 25 10.43 7.94 22.11
CA ASP A 25 10.52 6.67 22.84
C ASP A 25 10.18 5.48 21.92
N LEU A 26 9.17 5.65 21.06
CA LEU A 26 8.83 4.65 20.05
C LEU A 26 9.97 4.44 19.05
N LYS A 27 10.58 5.52 18.54
CA LYS A 27 11.74 5.42 17.63
C LYS A 27 12.89 4.68 18.28
N GLN A 28 13.20 5.01 19.54
CA GLN A 28 14.23 4.33 20.31
C GLN A 28 13.88 2.85 20.49
N ALA A 29 12.64 2.52 20.88
CA ALA A 29 12.20 1.14 21.09
C ALA A 29 12.27 0.30 19.80
N LEU A 30 11.82 0.84 18.66
CA LEU A 30 11.93 0.17 17.37
C LEU A 30 13.40 -0.02 16.94
N ASN A 31 14.27 0.94 17.22
CA ASN A 31 15.70 0.80 16.96
C ASN A 31 16.36 -0.29 17.82
N HIS A 32 15.92 -0.48 19.06
CA HIS A 32 16.33 -1.64 19.85
C HIS A 32 15.81 -2.93 19.24
N LEU A 33 14.53 -2.97 18.85
CA LEU A 33 13.87 -4.14 18.28
C LEU A 33 14.57 -4.66 17.03
N PHE A 34 15.15 -3.78 16.21
CA PHE A 34 15.87 -4.13 14.99
C PHE A 34 17.40 -4.14 15.15
N THR A 35 17.90 -4.07 16.38
CA THR A 35 19.32 -4.33 16.68
C THR A 35 19.45 -5.79 17.12
N PRO A 36 20.28 -6.62 16.46
CA PRO A 36 20.50 -8.00 16.85
C PRO A 36 20.82 -8.13 18.34
N ASP A 37 20.20 -9.10 19.01
CA ASP A 37 20.41 -9.46 20.43
C ASP A 37 20.14 -8.33 21.46
N ALA A 38 19.59 -7.19 21.04
CA ALA A 38 19.30 -6.07 21.94
C ALA A 38 17.99 -6.23 22.74
N VAL A 39 17.06 -7.09 22.30
CA VAL A 39 15.76 -7.30 22.94
C VAL A 39 15.40 -8.79 22.96
N SER A 40 14.99 -9.31 24.12
CA SER A 40 14.56 -10.71 24.24
C SER A 40 13.17 -10.96 23.65
N PRO A 41 12.84 -12.18 23.18
CA PRO A 41 11.51 -12.54 22.69
C PRO A 41 10.35 -12.16 23.63
N VAL A 42 10.55 -12.31 24.94
CA VAL A 42 9.56 -11.95 25.97
C VAL A 42 9.31 -10.45 25.99
N GLN A 43 10.37 -9.64 25.93
CA GLN A 43 10.26 -8.19 25.85
C GLN A 43 9.59 -7.74 24.56
N ILE A 44 9.86 -8.40 23.42
CA ILE A 44 9.19 -8.12 22.15
C ILE A 44 7.68 -8.37 22.27
N GLY A 45 7.27 -9.55 22.76
CA GLY A 45 5.86 -9.88 22.95
C GLY A 45 5.16 -8.90 23.89
N ALA A 46 5.80 -8.56 25.01
CA ALA A 46 5.28 -7.58 25.97
C ALA A 46 5.12 -6.19 25.34
N PHE A 47 6.12 -5.72 24.60
CA PHE A 47 6.09 -4.41 23.93
C PHE A 47 4.96 -4.31 22.90
N LEU A 48 4.83 -5.31 22.02
CA LEU A 48 3.77 -5.33 21.01
C LEU A 48 2.37 -5.41 21.64
N THR A 49 2.24 -6.17 22.72
CA THR A 49 0.98 -6.26 23.48
C THR A 49 0.64 -4.95 24.17
N ALA A 50 1.61 -4.31 24.82
CA ALA A 50 1.43 -3.06 25.54
C ALA A 50 1.06 -1.91 24.60
N LEU A 51 1.75 -1.79 23.44
CA LEU A 51 1.35 -0.83 22.40
C LEU A 51 -0.14 -1.01 22.07
N HIS A 52 -0.54 -2.25 21.79
CA HIS A 52 -1.89 -2.59 21.38
C HIS A 52 -2.97 -2.29 22.43
N ILE A 53 -2.73 -2.66 23.69
CA ILE A 53 -3.66 -2.41 24.79
C ILE A 53 -3.82 -0.90 25.02
N HIS A 54 -2.72 -0.16 25.00
CA HIS A 54 -2.71 1.29 25.23
C HIS A 54 -3.05 2.12 23.99
N ARG A 55 -3.30 1.45 22.84
CA ARG A 55 -3.62 2.09 21.55
C ARG A 55 -2.57 3.10 21.09
N VAL A 56 -1.32 2.94 21.51
CA VAL A 56 -0.23 3.85 21.13
C VAL A 56 -0.01 3.80 19.62
N GLU A 57 -0.18 2.63 19.00
CA GLU A 57 -0.05 2.49 17.55
C GLU A 57 -1.15 3.19 16.74
N ARG A 58 -2.19 3.74 17.40
CA ARG A 58 -3.26 4.50 16.76
C ARG A 58 -3.05 6.02 16.84
N ARG A 59 -1.98 6.47 17.50
CA ARG A 59 -1.64 7.89 17.58
C ARG A 59 -0.93 8.34 16.28
N PRO A 60 -1.23 9.53 15.75
CA PRO A 60 -0.65 9.99 14.48
C PRO A 60 0.88 10.05 14.50
N ASP A 61 1.42 10.66 15.56
CA ASP A 61 2.85 10.82 15.80
C ASP A 61 3.58 9.47 15.89
N SER A 62 2.93 8.47 16.51
CA SER A 62 3.46 7.13 16.66
C SER A 62 3.50 6.38 15.32
N LEU A 63 2.46 6.48 14.48
CA LEU A 63 2.46 5.91 13.13
C LEU A 63 3.52 6.56 12.24
N ALA A 64 3.62 7.89 12.25
CA ALA A 64 4.61 8.62 11.47
C ALA A 64 6.03 8.24 11.91
N ALA A 65 6.29 8.20 13.22
CA ALA A 65 7.58 7.80 13.77
C ALA A 65 7.97 6.36 13.43
N ALA A 66 7.02 5.42 13.53
CA ALA A 66 7.27 4.03 13.19
C ALA A 66 7.53 3.84 11.68
N ALA A 67 6.77 4.52 10.83
CA ALA A 67 6.97 4.52 9.39
C ALA A 67 8.35 5.12 9.01
N GLU A 68 8.75 6.22 9.65
CA GLU A 68 10.07 6.83 9.48
C GLU A 68 11.20 5.85 9.80
N VAL A 69 11.18 5.20 10.97
CA VAL A 69 12.21 4.22 11.35
C VAL A 69 12.30 3.06 10.36
N LEU A 70 11.16 2.57 9.88
CA LEU A 70 11.13 1.46 8.91
C LEU A 70 11.62 1.88 7.51
N ARG A 71 11.34 3.11 7.07
CA ARG A 71 11.91 3.67 5.82
C ARG A 71 13.41 3.93 5.96
N ASP A 72 13.86 4.35 7.13
CA ASP A 72 15.28 4.60 7.36
C ASP A 72 16.09 3.31 7.41
N ARG A 73 15.49 2.23 7.92
CA ARG A 73 16.06 0.87 7.91
C ARG A 73 15.79 0.06 6.65
N SER A 74 14.99 0.58 5.70
CA SER A 74 14.80 -0.10 4.43
C SER A 74 16.07 -0.04 3.59
N LEU A 75 16.26 -1.04 2.73
CA LEU A 75 17.19 -0.90 1.61
C LEU A 75 16.75 0.30 0.77
N LYS A 76 17.72 1.08 0.28
CA LYS A 76 17.44 2.35 -0.39
C LYS A 76 17.08 2.10 -1.85
N ALA A 77 16.11 2.85 -2.33
CA ALA A 77 15.70 2.88 -3.72
C ALA A 77 15.77 4.34 -4.21
N THR A 78 16.29 4.55 -5.41
CA THR A 78 16.39 5.90 -6.02
C THR A 78 15.63 5.88 -7.33
N VAL A 79 14.68 6.79 -7.48
CA VAL A 79 13.94 6.95 -8.72
C VAL A 79 14.83 7.63 -9.76
N GLU A 80 14.94 7.01 -10.93
CA GLU A 80 15.69 7.58 -12.05
C GLU A 80 14.93 8.76 -12.67
N GLU A 81 15.65 9.83 -12.98
CA GLU A 81 15.12 11.06 -13.60
C GLU A 81 13.84 11.59 -12.91
N PRO A 82 13.88 11.88 -11.59
CA PRO A 82 12.70 12.26 -10.83
C PRO A 82 12.20 13.68 -11.14
N GLU A 83 12.93 14.47 -11.93
CA GLU A 83 12.56 15.85 -12.24
C GLU A 83 11.23 15.94 -12.99
N GLY A 84 10.24 16.56 -12.36
CA GLY A 84 8.90 16.77 -12.93
C GLY A 84 7.93 15.61 -12.70
N ASP A 85 8.36 14.50 -12.09
CA ASP A 85 7.49 13.38 -11.76
C ASP A 85 6.64 13.68 -10.51
N PHE A 86 5.33 13.39 -10.60
CA PHE A 86 4.45 13.30 -9.43
C PHE A 86 4.15 11.83 -9.13
N ILE A 87 4.98 11.22 -8.28
CA ILE A 87 4.92 9.78 -8.01
C ILE A 87 3.74 9.48 -7.10
N VAL A 88 2.94 8.49 -7.51
CA VAL A 88 1.79 8.01 -6.72
C VAL A 88 1.86 6.54 -6.37
N ASP A 89 1.17 6.17 -5.29
CA ASP A 89 0.95 4.80 -4.85
C ASP A 89 -0.54 4.56 -4.54
N ILE A 90 -1.00 3.34 -4.73
CA ILE A 90 -2.32 2.88 -4.28
C ILE A 90 -2.13 1.57 -3.53
N VAL A 91 -2.50 1.52 -2.26
CA VAL A 91 -2.18 0.38 -1.39
C VAL A 91 -3.16 0.27 -0.24
N GLY A 92 -3.50 -0.95 0.16
CA GLY A 92 -4.33 -1.23 1.32
C GLY A 92 -3.52 -1.82 2.48
N THR A 93 -4.04 -1.72 3.70
CA THR A 93 -3.49 -2.45 4.86
C THR A 93 -3.65 -3.96 4.72
N GLY A 94 -4.57 -4.42 3.88
CA GLY A 94 -5.02 -5.80 3.77
C GLY A 94 -5.81 -6.26 5.00
N GLY A 95 -6.26 -7.52 4.94
CA GLY A 95 -6.95 -8.17 6.05
C GLY A 95 -8.38 -7.68 6.26
N ASP A 96 -9.04 -7.21 5.21
CA ASP A 96 -10.48 -6.92 5.17
C ASP A 96 -11.35 -8.19 5.27
N GLY A 97 -10.83 -9.35 4.83
CA GLY A 97 -11.48 -10.66 4.90
C GLY A 97 -12.39 -10.99 3.72
N TYR A 98 -12.47 -10.13 2.69
CA TYR A 98 -13.41 -10.31 1.58
C TYR A 98 -12.89 -11.16 0.41
N ASN A 99 -11.57 -11.38 0.33
CA ASN A 99 -10.93 -12.14 -0.74
C ASN A 99 -11.38 -11.70 -2.16
N LEU A 100 -11.31 -10.39 -2.42
CA LEU A 100 -11.74 -9.81 -3.68
C LEU A 100 -10.65 -9.90 -4.76
N PHE A 101 -11.03 -9.59 -6.00
CA PHE A 101 -10.09 -9.38 -7.09
C PHE A 101 -9.02 -8.34 -6.71
N ASN A 102 -7.81 -8.44 -7.27
CA ASN A 102 -6.67 -7.56 -6.95
C ASN A 102 -6.85 -6.13 -7.52
N VAL A 103 -7.82 -5.39 -6.99
CA VAL A 103 -8.26 -4.09 -7.51
C VAL A 103 -7.18 -3.03 -7.40
N SER A 104 -6.56 -2.79 -6.24
CA SER A 104 -5.50 -1.78 -6.15
C SER A 104 -4.29 -2.07 -7.03
N THR A 105 -4.02 -3.33 -7.41
CA THR A 105 -2.92 -3.65 -8.36
C THR A 105 -3.34 -3.34 -9.78
N THR A 106 -4.57 -3.70 -10.14
CA THR A 106 -5.11 -3.42 -11.47
C THR A 106 -5.33 -1.93 -11.69
N ALA A 107 -5.88 -1.23 -10.69
CA ALA A 107 -6.09 0.22 -10.69
C ALA A 107 -4.77 0.99 -10.82
N ALA A 108 -3.69 0.54 -10.16
CA ALA A 108 -2.36 1.11 -10.30
C ALA A 108 -1.87 1.06 -11.76
N ILE A 109 -2.02 -0.08 -12.43
CA ILE A 109 -1.60 -0.27 -13.82
C ILE A 109 -2.49 0.53 -14.78
N VAL A 110 -3.80 0.58 -14.52
CA VAL A 110 -4.75 1.37 -15.32
C VAL A 110 -4.42 2.87 -15.21
N ALA A 111 -4.19 3.39 -14.01
CA ALA A 111 -3.77 4.77 -13.81
C ALA A 111 -2.42 5.06 -14.48
N ALA A 112 -1.47 4.12 -14.43
CA ALA A 112 -0.20 4.24 -15.12
C ALA A 112 -0.36 4.36 -16.64
N GLY A 113 -1.22 3.53 -17.25
CA GLY A 113 -1.56 3.64 -18.67
C GLY A 113 -2.31 4.93 -19.03
N ALA A 114 -2.97 5.57 -18.07
CA ALA A 114 -3.59 6.89 -18.23
C ALA A 114 -2.60 8.07 -18.01
N GLY A 115 -1.32 7.76 -17.73
CA GLY A 115 -0.24 8.75 -17.62
C GLY A 115 0.27 8.99 -16.20
N ALA A 116 -0.27 8.32 -15.18
CA ALA A 116 0.24 8.44 -13.81
C ALA A 116 1.62 7.77 -13.68
N ARG A 117 2.51 8.37 -12.89
CA ARG A 117 3.78 7.77 -12.50
C ARG A 117 3.56 6.91 -11.25
N VAL A 118 3.35 5.61 -11.42
CA VAL A 118 2.96 4.73 -10.31
C VAL A 118 4.12 3.86 -9.83
N ILE A 119 4.50 4.01 -8.56
CA ILE A 119 5.47 3.12 -7.90
C ILE A 119 4.75 2.45 -6.74
N LYS A 120 4.15 1.30 -7.01
CA LYS A 120 3.31 0.58 -6.06
C LYS A 120 4.17 -0.22 -5.08
N HIS A 121 3.93 -0.05 -3.78
CA HIS A 121 4.49 -0.94 -2.76
C HIS A 121 3.50 -2.06 -2.43
N GLY A 122 3.98 -3.30 -2.34
CA GLY A 122 3.09 -4.41 -2.02
C GLY A 122 3.80 -5.66 -1.56
N SER A 123 3.01 -6.66 -1.17
CA SER A 123 3.49 -7.94 -0.66
C SER A 123 2.72 -9.11 -1.29
N ARG A 124 3.11 -10.31 -0.89
CA ARG A 124 2.35 -11.54 -1.11
C ARG A 124 1.11 -11.56 -0.21
N ALA A 125 0.14 -12.38 -0.57
CA ALA A 125 -1.01 -12.63 0.28
C ALA A 125 -0.58 -13.05 1.70
N SER A 126 -1.24 -12.48 2.70
CA SER A 126 -1.16 -12.94 4.09
C SER A 126 -2.44 -13.65 4.53
N THR A 127 -3.60 -13.19 4.05
CA THR A 127 -4.92 -13.73 4.38
C THR A 127 -5.83 -13.96 3.17
N SER A 128 -5.52 -13.39 1.99
CA SER A 128 -6.26 -13.61 0.74
C SER A 128 -5.73 -14.82 -0.04
N SER A 129 -6.45 -15.26 -1.07
CA SER A 129 -6.01 -16.29 -2.02
C SER A 129 -4.98 -15.79 -3.03
N SER A 130 -4.89 -14.47 -3.24
CA SER A 130 -3.94 -13.84 -4.15
C SER A 130 -3.58 -12.42 -3.69
N GLY A 131 -2.29 -12.14 -3.48
CA GLY A 131 -1.78 -10.80 -3.22
C GLY A 131 -1.26 -10.12 -4.49
N SER A 132 -0.89 -8.84 -4.40
CA SER A 132 -0.35 -8.07 -5.54
C SER A 132 0.84 -8.76 -6.20
N ALA A 133 1.78 -9.27 -5.39
CA ALA A 133 2.96 -9.95 -5.90
C ALA A 133 2.62 -11.29 -6.58
N ASP A 134 1.60 -11.99 -6.09
CA ASP A 134 1.20 -13.30 -6.62
C ASP A 134 0.50 -13.13 -7.98
N LEU A 135 -0.37 -12.12 -8.13
CA LEU A 135 -0.96 -11.72 -9.41
C LEU A 135 0.12 -11.35 -10.43
N LEU A 136 1.03 -10.45 -10.07
CA LEU A 136 2.06 -9.94 -10.99
C LEU A 136 3.00 -11.05 -11.46
N GLN A 137 3.33 -12.02 -10.59
CA GLN A 137 4.09 -13.20 -11.00
C GLN A 137 3.32 -14.13 -11.93
N ALA A 138 2.02 -14.34 -11.69
CA ALA A 138 1.16 -15.10 -12.61
C ALA A 138 1.03 -14.40 -13.99
N LEU A 139 1.27 -13.09 -14.06
CA LEU A 139 1.37 -12.31 -15.29
C LEU A 139 2.79 -12.30 -15.91
N GLY A 140 3.74 -13.02 -15.30
CA GLY A 140 5.12 -13.16 -15.78
C GLY A 140 6.08 -12.06 -15.35
N CYS A 141 5.70 -11.19 -14.41
CA CYS A 141 6.59 -10.14 -13.92
C CYS A 141 7.67 -10.71 -12.98
N GLN A 142 8.90 -10.24 -13.15
CA GLN A 142 10.03 -10.57 -12.28
C GLN A 142 10.26 -9.47 -11.25
N PHE A 143 10.71 -9.86 -10.05
CA PHE A 143 11.10 -8.92 -9.00
C PHE A 143 12.57 -9.12 -8.66
N THR A 144 13.38 -8.11 -8.95
CA THR A 144 14.80 -8.12 -8.57
C THR A 144 14.93 -7.62 -7.14
N ALA A 145 15.63 -8.39 -6.30
CA ALA A 145 15.98 -7.93 -4.95
C ALA A 145 17.11 -6.90 -5.03
N PRO A 146 17.12 -5.88 -4.16
CA PRO A 146 18.26 -4.98 -4.02
C PRO A 146 19.56 -5.75 -3.78
N THR A 147 20.62 -5.35 -4.47
CA THR A 147 21.95 -5.94 -4.30
C THR A 147 22.51 -5.59 -2.91
N PRO A 148 22.90 -6.57 -2.08
CA PRO A 148 23.53 -6.30 -0.80
C PRO A 148 24.80 -5.45 -0.95
N GLY A 149 24.91 -4.37 -0.16
CA GLY A 149 26.06 -3.46 -0.20
C GLY A 149 26.00 -2.36 -1.26
N ALA A 150 25.01 -2.37 -2.16
CA ALA A 150 24.75 -1.22 -3.02
C ALA A 150 24.21 -0.04 -2.19
N ALA A 151 24.63 1.18 -2.54
CA ALA A 151 24.13 2.39 -1.88
C ALA A 151 22.62 2.60 -2.08
N SER A 152 22.11 2.18 -3.24
CA SER A 152 20.70 2.27 -3.64
C SER A 152 20.41 1.35 -4.83
N THR A 153 19.18 0.85 -4.92
CA THR A 153 18.65 0.20 -6.13
C THR A 153 17.94 1.23 -7.01
N PRO A 154 18.29 1.37 -8.30
CA PRO A 154 17.58 2.26 -9.20
C PRO A 154 16.15 1.77 -9.46
N ILE A 155 15.19 2.68 -9.47
CA ILE A 155 13.81 2.45 -9.92
C ILE A 155 13.67 3.04 -11.32
N PRO A 156 13.45 2.21 -12.34
CA PRO A 156 13.46 2.61 -13.75
C PRO A 156 12.33 3.59 -14.08
N ARG A 157 12.57 4.46 -15.07
CA ARG A 157 11.56 5.41 -15.57
C ARG A 157 10.51 4.79 -16.51
N VAL A 158 9.75 3.82 -16.01
CA VAL A 158 8.60 3.20 -16.70
C VAL A 158 7.26 3.46 -15.99
N PRO A 159 6.12 3.64 -16.70
CA PRO A 159 4.87 4.16 -16.11
C PRO A 159 4.41 3.48 -14.81
N PHE A 160 4.61 2.16 -14.73
CA PHE A 160 4.30 1.35 -13.55
C PHE A 160 5.55 0.63 -13.06
N THR A 161 5.83 0.70 -11.76
CA THR A 161 6.81 -0.15 -11.08
C THR A 161 6.19 -0.77 -9.83
N PHE A 162 6.61 -1.99 -9.49
CA PHE A 162 6.24 -2.65 -8.25
C PHE A 162 7.45 -2.92 -7.35
N ILE A 163 7.33 -2.50 -6.09
CA ILE A 163 8.31 -2.76 -5.03
C ILE A 163 7.78 -3.87 -4.13
N LEU A 164 8.45 -5.02 -4.16
CA LEU A 164 8.12 -6.16 -3.30
C LEU A 164 8.66 -5.93 -1.88
N ALA A 165 7.76 -5.69 -0.93
CA ALA A 165 8.10 -5.27 0.44
C ALA A 165 9.14 -6.16 1.15
N PRO A 166 9.06 -7.52 1.10
CA PRO A 166 10.08 -8.38 1.69
C PRO A 166 11.52 -8.13 1.19
N HIS A 167 11.69 -7.65 -0.06
CA HIS A 167 13.02 -7.36 -0.60
C HIS A 167 13.65 -6.10 0.01
N TYR A 168 12.83 -5.12 0.39
CA TYR A 168 13.30 -3.81 0.84
C TYR A 168 13.29 -3.64 2.36
N HIS A 169 12.56 -4.47 3.09
CA HIS A 169 12.41 -4.36 4.55
C HIS A 169 12.93 -5.60 5.29
N PRO A 170 14.24 -5.92 5.24
CA PRO A 170 14.81 -7.09 5.92
C PRO A 170 14.58 -7.05 7.44
N ALA A 171 14.53 -5.86 8.04
CA ALA A 171 14.19 -5.67 9.45
C ALA A 171 12.81 -6.25 9.82
N LEU A 172 11.85 -6.27 8.89
CA LEU A 172 10.53 -6.87 9.14
C LEU A 172 10.55 -8.40 9.14
N ALA A 173 11.54 -9.03 8.50
CA ALA A 173 11.70 -10.49 8.58
C ALA A 173 12.06 -10.94 10.00
N PHE A 174 12.84 -10.12 10.72
CA PHE A 174 13.20 -10.38 12.13
C PHE A 174 11.98 -10.39 13.06
N ILE A 175 11.03 -9.46 12.87
CA ILE A 175 9.84 -9.37 13.73
C ILE A 175 8.75 -10.40 13.38
N ALA A 176 8.82 -11.01 12.19
CA ALA A 176 7.78 -11.87 11.65
C ALA A 176 7.44 -13.10 12.53
N PRO A 177 8.40 -13.85 13.12
CA PRO A 177 8.10 -14.99 13.98
C PRO A 177 7.28 -14.61 15.21
N TYR A 178 7.61 -13.47 15.84
CA TYR A 178 6.92 -12.99 17.03
C TYR A 178 5.49 -12.53 16.70
N ARG A 179 5.31 -11.85 15.56
CA ARG A 179 3.98 -11.48 15.08
C ARG A 179 3.10 -12.69 14.80
N LYS A 180 3.66 -13.76 14.22
CA LYS A 180 2.93 -15.02 13.96
C LYS A 180 2.54 -15.75 15.25
N ALA A 181 3.31 -15.59 16.33
CA ALA A 181 3.03 -16.20 17.62
C ALA A 181 1.93 -15.46 18.41
N LEU A 182 1.66 -14.17 18.09
CA LEU A 182 0.60 -13.39 18.72
C LEU A 182 -0.73 -13.62 17.98
N PRO A 183 -1.85 -13.90 18.70
CA PRO A 183 -3.15 -14.17 18.06
C PRO A 183 -3.91 -12.90 17.64
N PHE A 184 -3.28 -11.73 17.71
CA PHE A 184 -3.90 -10.43 17.43
C PHE A 184 -3.01 -9.56 16.54
N ARG A 185 -3.62 -8.56 15.89
CA ARG A 185 -2.91 -7.61 15.03
C ARG A 185 -2.08 -6.64 15.85
N THR A 186 -0.94 -6.26 15.31
CA THR A 186 -0.02 -5.29 15.91
C THR A 186 0.15 -4.08 14.99
N MET A 187 0.87 -3.05 15.43
CA MET A 187 1.22 -1.89 14.60
C MET A 187 1.79 -2.29 13.22
N PHE A 188 2.55 -3.39 13.15
CA PHE A 188 3.14 -3.87 11.89
C PHE A 188 2.12 -4.39 10.86
N ASN A 189 0.85 -4.55 11.23
CA ASN A 189 -0.22 -4.85 10.28
C ASN A 189 -0.68 -3.60 9.50
N ILE A 190 -0.45 -2.40 10.05
CA ILE A 190 -0.95 -1.14 9.48
C ILE A 190 0.17 -0.26 8.91
N LEU A 191 1.44 -0.60 9.15
CA LEU A 191 2.60 0.17 8.66
C LEU A 191 2.98 -0.08 7.19
N GLY A 192 2.57 -1.21 6.59
CA GLY A 192 2.96 -1.59 5.22
C GLY A 192 2.73 -0.50 4.16
N PRO A 193 1.55 0.14 4.14
CA PRO A 193 1.28 1.29 3.27
C PRO A 193 2.21 2.50 3.47
N LEU A 194 2.67 2.75 4.70
CA LEU A 194 3.40 3.97 5.05
C LEU A 194 4.92 3.89 4.76
N ILE A 195 5.42 2.72 4.38
CA ILE A 195 6.86 2.45 4.31
C ILE A 195 7.40 2.27 2.90
N ASN A 196 6.66 2.69 1.86
CA ASN A 196 7.15 2.64 0.48
C ASN A 196 8.52 3.36 0.36
N PRO A 197 9.61 2.66 -0.01
CA PRO A 197 10.96 3.24 -0.03
C PRO A 197 11.11 4.31 -1.12
N ALA A 198 10.22 4.36 -2.12
CA ALA A 198 10.20 5.39 -3.15
C ALA A 198 9.58 6.73 -2.68
N ARG A 199 8.98 6.78 -1.47
CA ARG A 199 8.39 7.99 -0.86
C ARG A 199 7.45 8.75 -1.83
N PRO A 200 6.33 8.14 -2.24
CA PRO A 200 5.39 8.76 -3.17
C PRO A 200 4.84 10.09 -2.65
N GLN A 201 4.56 11.02 -3.56
CA GLN A 201 4.00 12.33 -3.26
C GLN A 201 2.46 12.31 -3.21
N GLY A 202 1.84 11.36 -3.91
CA GLY A 202 0.40 11.12 -3.92
C GLY A 202 0.06 9.70 -3.46
N MET A 203 -1.00 9.50 -2.67
CA MET A 203 -1.40 8.16 -2.23
C MET A 203 -2.91 7.94 -2.18
N VAL A 204 -3.40 6.81 -2.69
CA VAL A 204 -4.71 6.26 -2.29
C VAL A 204 -4.46 5.11 -1.32
N LEU A 205 -4.89 5.27 -0.07
CA LEU A 205 -4.55 4.34 1.01
C LEU A 205 -5.82 3.73 1.60
N GLY A 206 -5.98 2.42 1.42
CA GLY A 206 -7.07 1.67 2.01
C GLY A 206 -6.80 1.19 3.44
N ILE A 207 -7.79 1.32 4.33
CA ILE A 207 -7.76 0.78 5.69
C ILE A 207 -9.02 -0.02 6.01
N ALA A 208 -8.91 -0.99 6.92
CA ALA A 208 -10.04 -1.80 7.40
C ALA A 208 -10.67 -1.30 8.72
N GLU A 209 -10.20 -0.17 9.25
CA GLU A 209 -10.68 0.39 10.53
C GLU A 209 -10.96 1.90 10.37
N PRO A 210 -12.23 2.33 10.25
CA PRO A 210 -12.51 3.75 9.99
C PRO A 210 -12.07 4.67 11.14
N GLN A 211 -11.92 4.15 12.37
CA GLN A 211 -11.51 4.93 13.54
C GLN A 211 -10.07 5.46 13.43
N ILE A 212 -9.24 4.91 12.54
CA ILE A 212 -7.85 5.36 12.35
C ILE A 212 -7.66 6.12 11.03
N GLY A 213 -8.72 6.41 10.27
CA GLY A 213 -8.62 7.10 8.98
C GLY A 213 -8.00 8.49 9.07
N HIS A 214 -8.48 9.31 9.99
CA HIS A 214 -7.89 10.63 10.24
C HIS A 214 -6.43 10.52 10.72
N THR A 215 -6.11 9.54 11.58
CA THR A 215 -4.74 9.26 12.02
C THR A 215 -3.81 8.95 10.85
N PHE A 216 -4.27 8.14 9.90
CA PHE A 216 -3.52 7.81 8.68
C PHE A 216 -3.29 9.05 7.81
N ALA A 217 -4.32 9.88 7.60
CA ALA A 217 -4.18 11.11 6.82
C ALA A 217 -3.16 12.07 7.44
N LEU A 218 -3.17 12.23 8.77
CA LEU A 218 -2.16 12.99 9.52
C LEU A 218 -0.75 12.40 9.35
N SER A 219 -0.60 11.09 9.50
CA SER A 219 0.69 10.40 9.37
C SER A 219 1.27 10.53 7.97
N LEU A 220 0.44 10.47 6.92
CA LEU A 220 0.85 10.72 5.53
C LEU A 220 1.35 12.16 5.36
N ARG A 221 0.62 13.15 5.89
CA ARG A 221 1.03 14.56 5.86
C ARG A 221 2.38 14.78 6.55
N GLU A 222 2.55 14.24 7.76
CA GLU A 222 3.83 14.29 8.50
C GLU A 222 4.96 13.54 7.77
N GLY A 223 4.61 12.47 7.05
CA GLY A 223 5.52 11.72 6.18
C GLY A 223 5.92 12.44 4.88
N GLY A 224 5.36 13.63 4.61
CA GLY A 224 5.69 14.45 3.43
C GLY A 224 4.82 14.18 2.20
N VAL A 225 3.74 13.41 2.32
CA VAL A 225 2.77 13.20 1.23
C VAL A 225 1.99 14.49 1.01
N LYS A 226 1.86 14.91 -0.26
CA LYS A 226 1.22 16.17 -0.64
C LYS A 226 -0.27 16.01 -0.91
N ARG A 227 -0.66 14.89 -1.50
CA ARG A 227 -2.04 14.56 -1.85
C ARG A 227 -2.35 13.14 -1.41
N ALA A 228 -3.41 12.91 -0.66
CA ALA A 228 -3.82 11.56 -0.34
C ALA A 228 -5.32 11.41 -0.23
N LEU A 229 -5.79 10.19 -0.47
CA LEU A 229 -7.14 9.77 -0.17
C LEU A 229 -7.06 8.49 0.67
N VAL A 230 -7.25 8.62 1.98
CA VAL A 230 -7.40 7.46 2.86
C VAL A 230 -8.85 6.99 2.77
N VAL A 231 -9.09 5.70 2.55
CA VAL A 231 -10.43 5.16 2.29
C VAL A 231 -10.74 3.92 3.13
N CYS A 232 -12.00 3.78 3.51
CA CYS A 232 -12.52 2.60 4.19
C CYS A 232 -13.98 2.38 3.78
N GLY A 233 -14.28 1.30 3.07
CA GLY A 233 -15.66 0.90 2.79
C GLY A 233 -16.45 0.76 4.10
N TYR A 234 -17.75 1.02 4.09
CA TYR A 234 -18.58 0.91 5.31
C TYR A 234 -18.58 -0.50 5.89
N GLU A 235 -18.40 -1.49 5.03
CA GLU A 235 -18.21 -2.89 5.34
C GLU A 235 -16.79 -3.23 5.82
N LYS A 236 -15.94 -2.22 6.06
CA LYS A 236 -14.51 -2.33 6.44
C LYS A 236 -13.60 -2.84 5.33
N LEU A 237 -13.98 -2.60 4.09
CA LEU A 237 -13.14 -2.83 2.92
C LEU A 237 -11.99 -1.82 2.88
N ASP A 238 -10.76 -2.27 2.61
CA ASP A 238 -9.59 -1.40 2.46
C ASP A 238 -9.38 -0.94 1.01
N GLU A 239 -10.48 -0.57 0.35
CA GLU A 239 -10.53 -0.02 -1.01
C GLU A 239 -11.77 0.91 -1.07
N ILE A 240 -11.93 1.68 -2.16
CA ILE A 240 -13.20 2.38 -2.41
C ILE A 240 -14.26 1.34 -2.77
N SER A 241 -15.29 1.19 -1.93
CA SER A 241 -16.29 0.14 -2.09
C SER A 241 -17.12 0.31 -3.35
N CYS A 242 -17.18 -0.74 -4.16
CA CYS A 242 -18.13 -0.84 -5.26
C CYS A 242 -19.55 -1.18 -4.77
N ALA A 243 -19.73 -1.66 -3.53
CA ALA A 243 -21.03 -2.09 -3.01
C ALA A 243 -21.83 -0.97 -2.35
N GLY A 244 -21.19 0.15 -2.01
CA GLY A 244 -21.89 1.23 -1.31
C GLY A 244 -20.97 2.33 -0.78
N PRO A 245 -21.36 2.98 0.33
CA PRO A 245 -20.62 4.12 0.86
C PRO A 245 -19.21 3.77 1.34
N THR A 246 -18.30 4.72 1.18
CA THR A 246 -16.91 4.65 1.62
C THR A 246 -16.59 5.88 2.47
N TYR A 247 -16.06 5.67 3.67
CA TYR A 247 -15.43 6.75 4.44
C TYR A 247 -14.15 7.19 3.74
N ALA A 248 -13.95 8.49 3.58
CA ALA A 248 -12.77 9.03 2.95
C ALA A 248 -12.20 10.23 3.73
N TRP A 249 -10.89 10.25 3.89
CA TRP A 249 -10.12 11.36 4.44
C TRP A 249 -9.16 11.84 3.37
N GLU A 250 -9.45 13.00 2.80
CA GLU A 250 -8.65 13.60 1.74
C GLU A 250 -7.64 14.58 2.33
N LEU A 251 -6.37 14.34 2.05
CA LEU A 251 -5.28 15.28 2.26
C LEU A 251 -5.02 16.02 0.94
N LEU A 252 -5.18 17.33 0.94
CA LEU A 252 -4.84 18.18 -0.21
C LEU A 252 -4.16 19.44 0.30
N ASP A 253 -2.91 19.64 -0.13
CA ASP A 253 -2.11 20.84 0.19
C ASP A 253 -2.03 21.15 1.70
N GLY A 254 -1.95 20.10 2.52
CA GLY A 254 -1.80 20.17 3.98
C GLY A 254 -3.11 20.15 4.77
N GLU A 255 -4.24 20.37 4.11
CA GLU A 255 -5.58 20.32 4.70
C GLU A 255 -6.15 18.90 4.60
N ILE A 256 -6.82 18.47 5.68
CA ILE A 256 -7.48 17.17 5.75
C ILE A 256 -8.98 17.40 5.84
N THR A 257 -9.73 16.84 4.88
CA THR A 257 -11.19 16.91 4.85
C THR A 257 -11.80 15.51 4.89
N GLU A 258 -12.92 15.37 5.59
CA GLU A 258 -13.66 14.11 5.67
C GLU A 258 -14.86 14.15 4.72
N LYS A 259 -15.07 13.07 3.98
CA LYS A 259 -16.22 12.92 3.07
C LYS A 259 -16.67 11.47 2.97
N THR A 260 -17.87 11.28 2.43
CA THR A 260 -18.39 9.96 2.09
C THR A 260 -18.45 9.84 0.57
N LEU A 261 -17.73 8.87 0.03
CA LEU A 261 -17.78 8.53 -1.38
C LEU A 261 -18.82 7.44 -1.63
N ARG A 262 -19.38 7.41 -2.83
CA ARG A 262 -20.28 6.36 -3.30
C ARG A 262 -20.02 6.11 -4.79
N PRO A 263 -20.33 4.93 -5.36
CA PRO A 263 -20.09 4.64 -6.78
C PRO A 263 -20.62 5.73 -7.73
N GLU A 264 -21.73 6.36 -7.39
CA GLU A 264 -22.39 7.37 -8.24
C GLU A 264 -21.53 8.63 -8.44
N VAL A 265 -20.67 8.99 -7.47
CA VAL A 265 -19.79 10.17 -7.64
C VAL A 265 -18.71 9.94 -8.71
N PHE A 266 -18.45 8.68 -9.06
CA PHE A 266 -17.55 8.29 -10.14
C PHE A 266 -18.28 8.11 -11.49
N GLY A 267 -19.61 8.27 -11.51
CA GLY A 267 -20.45 7.95 -12.66
C GLY A 267 -20.63 6.45 -12.90
N LEU A 268 -20.54 5.64 -11.84
CA LEU A 268 -20.59 4.17 -11.91
C LEU A 268 -21.74 3.61 -11.05
N ASP A 269 -22.16 2.40 -11.39
CA ASP A 269 -23.20 1.68 -10.65
C ASP A 269 -22.61 0.96 -9.43
N ALA A 270 -23.45 0.74 -8.42
CA ALA A 270 -23.10 -0.11 -7.28
C ALA A 270 -23.21 -1.60 -7.63
N HIS A 271 -22.26 -2.41 -7.15
CA HIS A 271 -22.18 -3.85 -7.39
C HIS A 271 -22.00 -4.61 -6.07
N PRO A 272 -22.73 -5.72 -5.83
CA PRO A 272 -22.49 -6.56 -4.66
C PRO A 272 -21.07 -7.12 -4.63
N LEU A 273 -20.43 -7.19 -3.46
CA LEU A 273 -19.06 -7.72 -3.33
C LEU A 273 -18.89 -9.14 -3.87
N SER A 274 -19.96 -9.96 -3.83
CA SER A 274 -19.96 -11.32 -4.40
C SER A 274 -19.71 -11.34 -5.91
N THR A 275 -19.94 -10.23 -6.63
CA THR A 275 -19.73 -10.11 -8.08
C THR A 275 -18.31 -9.67 -8.45
N VAL A 276 -17.49 -9.29 -7.45
CA VAL A 276 -16.09 -8.87 -7.61
C VAL A 276 -15.13 -9.74 -6.78
N ALA A 277 -15.60 -10.94 -6.39
CA ALA A 277 -14.79 -11.92 -5.68
C ALA A 277 -13.55 -12.31 -6.49
N GLY A 278 -12.43 -12.51 -5.79
CA GLY A 278 -11.18 -13.00 -6.37
C GLY A 278 -11.12 -14.53 -6.35
N GLY A 279 -10.20 -15.06 -7.15
CA GLY A 279 -9.85 -16.47 -7.16
C GLY A 279 -8.38 -16.71 -6.79
N SER A 280 -7.83 -17.82 -7.28
CA SER A 280 -6.40 -18.10 -7.28
C SER A 280 -5.61 -17.03 -8.06
N PRO A 281 -4.29 -16.95 -7.88
CA PRO A 281 -3.45 -16.03 -8.66
C PRO A 281 -3.60 -16.20 -10.17
N GLN A 282 -3.80 -17.43 -10.66
CA GLN A 282 -4.00 -17.69 -12.10
C GLN A 282 -5.37 -17.21 -12.59
N GLU A 283 -6.44 -17.46 -11.84
CA GLU A 283 -7.79 -16.99 -12.19
C GLU A 283 -7.86 -15.46 -12.17
N ASN A 284 -7.20 -14.81 -11.21
CA ASN A 284 -7.07 -13.36 -11.18
C ASN A 284 -6.24 -12.85 -12.36
N ALA A 285 -5.14 -13.51 -12.73
CA ALA A 285 -4.34 -13.14 -13.91
C ALA A 285 -5.14 -13.28 -15.23
N ASP A 286 -5.98 -14.29 -15.36
CA ASP A 286 -6.84 -14.48 -16.53
C ASP A 286 -7.94 -13.43 -16.60
N THR A 287 -8.55 -13.09 -15.47
CA THR A 287 -9.52 -11.97 -15.35
C THR A 287 -8.86 -10.64 -15.71
N PHE A 288 -7.68 -10.38 -15.16
CA PHE A 288 -6.87 -9.19 -15.46
C PHE A 288 -6.56 -9.10 -16.96
N ARG A 289 -6.07 -10.18 -17.57
CA ARG A 289 -5.72 -10.21 -19.00
C ARG A 289 -6.94 -9.88 -19.86
N LYS A 290 -8.06 -10.58 -19.62
CA LYS A 290 -9.32 -10.31 -20.34
C LYS A 290 -9.75 -8.85 -20.18
N LEU A 291 -9.72 -8.33 -18.96
CA LEU A 291 -10.12 -6.94 -18.69
C LEU A 291 -9.28 -5.93 -19.50
N LEU A 292 -7.96 -6.12 -19.57
CA LEU A 292 -7.04 -5.15 -20.18
C LEU A 292 -6.77 -5.37 -21.69
N THR A 293 -7.08 -6.54 -22.25
CA THR A 293 -6.81 -6.83 -23.67
C THR A 293 -8.05 -6.92 -24.55
N SER A 294 -9.26 -6.93 -23.98
CA SER A 294 -10.52 -6.96 -24.74
C SER A 294 -10.83 -5.65 -25.49
N GLY A 295 -10.07 -4.58 -25.30
CA GLY A 295 -10.33 -3.29 -25.94
C GLY A 295 -11.72 -2.77 -25.60
N LYS A 296 -12.54 -2.47 -26.62
CA LYS A 296 -13.95 -2.04 -26.43
C LYS A 296 -14.94 -3.19 -26.21
N GLU A 297 -14.50 -4.44 -26.40
CA GLU A 297 -15.35 -5.65 -26.32
C GLU A 297 -15.22 -6.35 -24.96
N ILE A 298 -15.06 -5.57 -23.88
CA ILE A 298 -14.97 -6.11 -22.51
C ILE A 298 -16.25 -6.91 -22.20
N PRO A 299 -16.15 -8.19 -21.80
CA PRO A 299 -17.32 -9.01 -21.49
C PRO A 299 -18.21 -8.37 -20.43
N GLN A 300 -19.51 -8.36 -20.65
CA GLN A 300 -20.47 -7.79 -19.69
C GLN A 300 -20.39 -8.46 -18.30
N SER A 301 -19.99 -9.73 -18.24
CA SER A 301 -19.75 -10.44 -16.97
C SER A 301 -18.62 -9.84 -16.13
N LEU A 302 -17.71 -9.06 -16.72
CA LEU A 302 -16.63 -8.36 -16.03
C LEU A 302 -17.00 -6.93 -15.65
N LYS A 303 -18.21 -6.43 -15.97
CA LYS A 303 -18.64 -5.06 -15.66
C LYS A 303 -18.47 -4.69 -14.17
N PRO A 304 -18.83 -5.54 -13.19
CA PRO A 304 -18.61 -5.22 -11.77
C PRO A 304 -17.14 -5.03 -11.43
N VAL A 305 -16.26 -5.91 -11.94
CA VAL A 305 -14.81 -5.83 -11.71
C VAL A 305 -14.22 -4.61 -12.41
N LEU A 306 -14.67 -4.32 -13.64
CA LEU A 306 -14.29 -3.12 -14.39
C LEU A 306 -14.61 -1.86 -13.58
N ASP A 307 -15.86 -1.70 -13.13
CA ASP A 307 -16.28 -0.51 -12.40
C ASP A 307 -15.50 -0.34 -11.08
N PHE A 308 -15.26 -1.43 -10.36
CA PHE A 308 -14.48 -1.39 -9.12
C PHE A 308 -13.02 -0.97 -9.38
N VAL A 309 -12.41 -1.43 -10.48
CA VAL A 309 -11.09 -0.98 -10.93
C VAL A 309 -11.10 0.48 -11.36
N LEU A 310 -12.08 0.91 -12.17
CA LEU A 310 -12.20 2.28 -12.66
C LEU A 310 -12.36 3.28 -11.52
N MET A 311 -13.12 2.94 -10.49
CA MET A 311 -13.33 3.76 -9.31
C MET A 311 -12.03 4.06 -8.55
N ASN A 312 -11.25 3.02 -8.27
CA ASN A 312 -9.98 3.15 -7.55
C ASN A 312 -8.89 3.79 -8.43
N ALA A 313 -8.87 3.50 -9.74
CA ALA A 313 -7.97 4.16 -10.68
C ALA A 313 -8.29 5.64 -10.84
N SER A 314 -9.58 5.99 -10.92
CA SER A 314 -10.07 7.37 -10.98
C SER A 314 -9.61 8.18 -9.76
N ALA A 315 -9.78 7.64 -8.56
CA ALA A 315 -9.29 8.29 -7.35
C ALA A 315 -7.78 8.53 -7.38
N LEU A 316 -7.00 7.55 -7.87
CA LEU A 316 -5.56 7.70 -8.01
C LEU A 316 -5.18 8.76 -9.06
N LEU A 317 -5.93 8.87 -10.16
CA LEU A 317 -5.71 9.88 -11.19
C LEU A 317 -6.03 11.31 -10.70
N VAL A 318 -7.06 11.47 -9.87
CA VAL A 318 -7.36 12.75 -9.19
C VAL A 318 -6.22 13.10 -8.22
N VAL A 319 -5.79 12.15 -7.38
CA VAL A 319 -4.65 12.33 -6.47
C VAL A 319 -3.37 12.69 -7.24
N ALA A 320 -3.14 12.09 -8.40
CA ALA A 320 -2.02 12.38 -9.29
C ALA A 320 -2.11 13.76 -9.97
N GLY A 321 -3.27 14.44 -9.90
CA GLY A 321 -3.51 15.71 -10.58
C GLY A 321 -3.69 15.57 -12.09
N LEU A 322 -4.02 14.38 -12.59
CA LEU A 322 -4.27 14.11 -14.01
C LEU A 322 -5.76 14.19 -14.38
N ALA A 323 -6.64 14.16 -13.39
CA ALA A 323 -8.07 14.33 -13.55
C ALA A 323 -8.58 15.44 -12.63
N ASP A 324 -9.49 16.27 -13.14
CA ASP A 324 -10.09 17.38 -12.38
C ASP A 324 -11.11 16.89 -11.34
N ASP A 325 -11.78 15.78 -11.63
CA ASP A 325 -12.79 15.15 -10.78
C ASP A 325 -12.87 13.63 -11.02
N TYR A 326 -13.68 12.94 -10.20
CA TYR A 326 -13.82 11.49 -10.30
C TYR A 326 -14.47 11.01 -11.62
N PRO A 327 -15.52 11.65 -12.19
CA PRO A 327 -16.02 11.28 -13.51
C PRO A 327 -14.97 11.41 -14.63
N HIS A 328 -14.17 12.49 -14.63
CA HIS A 328 -13.05 12.65 -15.56
C HIS A 328 -12.02 11.52 -15.37
N GLY A 329 -11.64 11.23 -14.12
CA GLY A 329 -10.73 10.12 -13.80
C GLY A 329 -11.23 8.76 -14.28
N THR A 330 -12.54 8.50 -14.14
CA THR A 330 -13.19 7.27 -14.63
C THR A 330 -13.07 7.16 -16.15
N LYS A 331 -13.29 8.26 -16.88
CA LYS A 331 -13.16 8.30 -18.34
C LYS A 331 -11.72 8.02 -18.79
N LEU A 332 -10.73 8.64 -18.15
CA LEU A 332 -9.31 8.41 -18.45
C LEU A 332 -8.89 6.97 -18.15
N ALA A 333 -9.34 6.42 -17.03
CA ALA A 333 -9.10 5.03 -16.67
C ALA A 333 -9.71 4.05 -17.70
N LEU A 334 -10.94 4.32 -18.16
CA LEU A 334 -11.58 3.49 -19.19
C LEU A 334 -10.86 3.62 -20.54
N GLU A 335 -10.41 4.82 -20.92
CA GLU A 335 -9.60 5.02 -22.12
C GLU A 335 -8.29 4.22 -22.04
N SER A 336 -7.59 4.27 -20.90
CA SER A 336 -6.35 3.53 -20.65
C SER A 336 -6.52 2.01 -20.87
N ILE A 337 -7.65 1.45 -20.40
CA ILE A 337 -8.00 0.04 -20.65
C ILE A 337 -8.32 -0.18 -22.13
N THR A 338 -9.28 0.55 -22.67
CA THR A 338 -9.85 0.28 -24.01
C THR A 338 -8.88 0.60 -25.15
N SER A 339 -7.88 1.46 -24.93
CA SER A 339 -6.83 1.78 -25.89
C SER A 339 -5.60 0.85 -25.78
N GLY A 340 -5.56 -0.06 -24.81
CA GLY A 340 -4.43 -0.96 -24.55
C GLY A 340 -3.24 -0.33 -23.81
N LYS A 341 -3.31 0.94 -23.41
CA LYS A 341 -2.21 1.63 -22.71
C LYS A 341 -1.95 1.03 -21.32
N ALA A 342 -3.00 0.58 -20.63
CA ALA A 342 -2.87 -0.13 -19.36
C ALA A 342 -2.07 -1.44 -19.52
N TRP A 343 -2.34 -2.20 -20.59
CA TRP A 343 -1.58 -3.41 -20.90
C TRP A 343 -0.11 -3.09 -21.22
N ALA A 344 0.13 -2.07 -22.05
CA ALA A 344 1.49 -1.63 -22.37
C ALA A 344 2.29 -1.18 -21.14
N ALA A 345 1.64 -0.55 -20.14
CA ALA A 345 2.29 -0.18 -18.88
C ALA A 345 2.77 -1.40 -18.08
N LEU A 346 1.97 -2.48 -18.05
CA LEU A 346 2.38 -3.77 -17.47
C LEU A 346 3.54 -4.39 -18.26
N GLU A 347 3.47 -4.39 -19.60
CA GLU A 347 4.51 -4.99 -20.43
C GLU A 347 5.85 -4.29 -20.27
N SER A 348 5.86 -2.96 -20.22
CA SER A 348 7.07 -2.17 -19.95
C SER A 348 7.71 -2.53 -18.60
N PHE A 349 6.90 -2.74 -17.55
CA PHE A 349 7.40 -3.22 -16.27
C PHE A 349 8.00 -4.64 -16.37
N ARG A 350 7.29 -5.55 -17.05
CA ARG A 350 7.74 -6.94 -17.26
C ARG A 350 9.07 -6.99 -18.00
N GLU A 351 9.19 -6.28 -19.11
CA GLU A 351 10.41 -6.19 -19.93
C GLU A 351 11.60 -5.66 -19.12
N THR A 352 11.37 -4.63 -18.30
CA THR A 352 12.42 -4.07 -17.44
C THR A 352 12.88 -5.09 -16.38
N GLY A 353 11.95 -5.87 -15.82
CA GLY A 353 12.27 -6.98 -14.93
C GLY A 353 13.10 -8.07 -15.62
N ASP A 354 12.74 -8.45 -16.84
CA ASP A 354 13.46 -9.46 -17.63
C ASP A 354 14.90 -9.02 -17.95
N LEU A 355 15.09 -7.75 -18.33
CA LEU A 355 16.40 -7.16 -18.56
C LEU A 355 17.25 -7.14 -17.28
N ALA A 356 16.66 -6.79 -16.13
CA ALA A 356 17.36 -6.78 -14.85
C ALA A 356 17.81 -8.18 -14.42
N VAL A 357 16.98 -9.21 -14.66
CA VAL A 357 17.33 -10.61 -14.40
C VAL A 357 18.43 -11.09 -15.35
N ALA A 358 18.37 -10.72 -16.64
CA ALA A 358 19.40 -11.06 -17.62
C ALA A 358 20.76 -10.44 -17.29
N ALA A 359 20.78 -9.20 -16.79
CA ALA A 359 22.00 -8.51 -16.37
C ALA A 359 22.61 -9.04 -15.06
N SER A 360 21.83 -9.81 -14.28
CA SER A 360 22.26 -10.38 -12.99
C SER A 360 22.79 -11.82 -13.11
N LYS A 361 22.74 -12.42 -14.31
CA LYS A 361 23.31 -13.72 -14.65
C LYS A 361 24.66 -13.53 -15.32
#